data_AF-A0A1G9IIJ7-F1
#
_entry.id   AF-A0A1G9IIJ7-F1
#
_cell.length_a   1.000
_cell.length_b   1.000
_cell.length_c   1.000
_cell.angle_alpha   90.00
_cell.angle_beta   90.00
_cell.angle_gamma   90.00
#
_symmetry.space_group_name_H-M   'P 1'
#
loop_
_entity.id
_entity.type
_entity.pdbx_description
1 polymer ?
#
loop_
_entity_poly.entity_id
_entity_poly.type
_entity_poly.pdbx_seq_one_letter_code
_entity_poly.pdbx_strand_id
1 'polypeptide(L)'
;MDHSNHTTLLQAGGHSAISERMRDLLARAAQDHVYEQRTQGAVLDEIRQRLEGMEWLLREVRERELGGLSGTLESVSGRLDEISVKPPMWAESLAQHVEAVRDHVDSVGDKVGEIDSQVSPVSELPALQADLGTVGENVDKALKRLQSVLDSTDGITRNMSDFAAKLAVLNSSMEAAAGRFTRLDKSVADLATRTDRVEDVVTGLSEGVGEQVSDAVGAAEQRFTTRLDETDRRVTARLDETDQRLATALVEADERLVRRLKDADEQLTGRLSAVEQRLASRLDETDQHLSVQLGESEQRLTARLSGVDARLERAEGRLAALDTRLTGFDSRLESADECLADIDTRLDGVDGHLGGVDKRLSSVDHQLGAVDKRLGALDGHLGRHDDRFDALHSRIDSRFNALDERVTATDQRVGDSAVRGEGRFNKLDSQMDAIDERLTEAEEHISSRFDTIDNRFDGLDTRVNGLATRTEQAGTHLEAVDERIEAVSRSVDELPAALALPEKVDELIRSHTGEQAERLATAADALGDLVRARPDRDELVETVTEIVEPATHDLTKRLGALEETMLALAEALLRPARTKD
;
A
#
# COMPACT_ATOMS: atom_id res chain seq x y z
N MET A 1 1.60 -12.44 43.79
CA MET A 1 3.01 -12.83 43.90
C MET A 1 3.31 -13.92 42.90
N ASP A 2 3.95 -13.68 41.76
CA ASP A 2 4.34 -12.42 41.09
C ASP A 2 4.23 -12.68 39.57
N HIS A 3 3.53 -11.88 38.78
CA HIS A 3 3.91 -10.55 38.24
C HIS A 3 5.08 -10.56 37.25
N SER A 4 4.88 -9.82 36.15
CA SER A 4 5.89 -9.28 35.24
C SER A 4 6.65 -10.24 34.30
N ASN A 5 6.03 -10.49 33.14
CA ASN A 5 6.74 -10.45 31.85
C ASN A 5 5.74 -10.10 30.73
N HIS A 6 5.29 -8.84 30.70
CA HIS A 6 4.18 -8.41 29.82
C HIS A 6 4.42 -7.01 29.20
N THR A 7 5.66 -6.70 28.79
CA THR A 7 6.05 -5.34 28.35
C THR A 7 6.94 -5.31 27.09
N THR A 8 6.63 -6.12 26.07
CA THR A 8 7.28 -6.02 24.75
C THR A 8 6.34 -6.30 23.56
N LEU A 9 5.03 -6.13 23.77
CA LEU A 9 3.98 -6.27 22.74
C LEU A 9 3.19 -4.96 22.63
N LEU A 10 3.72 -3.95 21.91
CA LEU A 10 2.90 -2.85 21.34
C LEU A 10 3.66 -1.92 20.35
N GLN A 11 4.40 -2.45 19.38
CA GLN A 11 4.68 -1.73 18.12
C GLN A 11 5.16 -2.66 16.98
N ALA A 12 5.00 -2.20 15.73
CA ALA A 12 5.57 -2.75 14.48
C ALA A 12 5.23 -4.20 14.02
N GLY A 13 4.46 -5.01 14.75
CA GLY A 13 4.19 -6.41 14.37
C GLY A 13 3.16 -6.65 13.25
N GLY A 14 2.10 -5.84 13.15
CA GLY A 14 0.93 -6.16 12.30
C GLY A 14 1.12 -5.88 10.80
N HIS A 15 1.76 -4.75 10.46
CA HIS A 15 1.89 -4.32 9.06
C HIS A 15 3.03 -5.00 8.31
N SER A 16 4.08 -5.46 9.00
CA SER A 16 5.16 -6.25 8.37
C SER A 16 4.61 -7.57 7.84
N ALA A 17 3.88 -8.34 8.65
CA ALA A 17 3.30 -9.62 8.25
C ALA A 17 2.32 -9.51 7.07
N ILE A 18 1.51 -8.43 7.00
CA ILE A 18 0.63 -8.17 5.86
C ILE A 18 1.45 -7.76 4.62
N SER A 19 2.42 -6.86 4.78
CA SER A 19 3.34 -6.45 3.69
C SER A 19 4.18 -7.61 3.16
N GLU A 20 4.59 -8.55 4.02
CA GLU A 20 5.34 -9.76 3.68
C GLU A 20 4.48 -10.74 2.91
N ARG A 21 3.27 -11.03 3.39
CA ARG A 21 2.31 -11.88 2.70
C ARG A 21 1.85 -11.28 1.37
N MET A 22 1.78 -9.94 1.27
CA MET A 22 1.48 -9.24 0.02
C MET A 22 2.68 -9.21 -0.93
N ARG A 23 3.91 -9.10 -0.42
CA ARG A 23 5.15 -9.31 -1.20
C ARG A 23 5.23 -10.73 -1.73
N ASP A 24 4.92 -11.74 -0.93
CA ASP A 24 4.84 -13.15 -1.37
C ASP A 24 3.77 -13.36 -2.45
N LEU A 25 2.57 -12.78 -2.29
CA LEU A 25 1.51 -12.87 -3.30
C LEU A 25 1.86 -12.13 -4.59
N LEU A 26 2.52 -10.97 -4.52
CA LEU A 26 3.00 -10.24 -5.69
C LEU A 26 4.18 -10.96 -6.37
N ALA A 27 5.10 -11.53 -5.59
CA ALA A 27 6.17 -12.38 -6.10
C ALA A 27 5.60 -13.63 -6.77
N ARG A 28 4.57 -14.25 -6.18
CA ARG A 28 3.86 -15.39 -6.78
C ARG A 28 3.18 -15.01 -8.08
N ALA A 29 2.40 -13.93 -8.10
CA ALA A 29 1.74 -13.45 -9.32
C ALA A 29 2.74 -13.09 -10.43
N ALA A 30 3.88 -12.47 -10.08
CA ALA A 30 4.96 -12.21 -11.02
C ALA A 30 5.62 -13.50 -11.54
N GLN A 31 5.88 -14.47 -10.65
CA GLN A 31 6.44 -15.78 -11.01
C GLN A 31 5.50 -16.58 -11.93
N ASP A 32 4.20 -16.57 -11.62
CA ASP A 32 3.16 -17.26 -12.38
C ASP A 32 2.95 -16.57 -13.75
N HIS A 33 2.96 -15.23 -13.82
CA HIS A 33 2.91 -14.48 -15.09
C HIS A 33 4.17 -14.70 -15.96
N VAL A 34 5.35 -14.81 -15.34
CA VAL A 34 6.60 -15.19 -16.06
C VAL A 34 6.54 -16.64 -16.54
N TYR A 35 5.93 -17.54 -15.77
CA TYR A 35 5.69 -18.93 -16.20
C TYR A 35 4.71 -18.97 -17.38
N GLU A 36 3.64 -18.18 -17.34
CA GLU A 36 2.64 -18.08 -18.41
C GLU A 36 3.22 -17.44 -19.69
N GLN A 37 4.05 -16.40 -19.59
CA GLN A 37 4.78 -15.89 -20.76
C GLN A 37 5.75 -16.93 -21.33
N ARG A 38 6.35 -17.78 -20.48
CA ARG A 38 7.26 -18.85 -20.91
C ARG A 38 6.53 -20.01 -21.58
N THR A 39 5.32 -20.36 -21.15
CA THR A 39 4.47 -21.36 -21.83
C THR A 39 3.88 -20.80 -23.12
N GLN A 40 3.44 -19.54 -23.15
CA GLN A 40 3.03 -18.85 -24.38
C GLN A 40 4.17 -18.80 -25.41
N GLY A 41 5.40 -18.48 -24.98
CA GLY A 41 6.59 -18.55 -25.83
C GLY A 41 6.85 -19.95 -26.40
N ALA A 42 6.78 -20.99 -25.55
CA ALA A 42 6.94 -22.38 -25.99
C ALA A 42 5.85 -22.82 -27.00
N VAL A 43 4.60 -22.36 -26.85
CA VAL A 43 3.52 -22.62 -27.80
C VAL A 43 3.75 -21.90 -29.13
N LEU A 44 4.23 -20.65 -29.11
CA LEU A 44 4.62 -19.92 -30.32
C LEU A 44 5.80 -20.58 -31.05
N ASP A 45 6.76 -21.14 -30.31
CA ASP A 45 7.87 -21.90 -30.86
C ASP A 45 7.43 -23.23 -31.49
N GLU A 46 6.47 -23.95 -30.88
CA GLU A 46 5.89 -25.16 -31.47
C GLU A 46 5.07 -24.84 -32.73
N ILE A 47 4.28 -23.75 -32.72
CA ILE A 47 3.54 -23.27 -33.90
C ILE A 47 4.51 -22.93 -35.03
N ARG A 48 5.63 -22.25 -34.72
CA ARG A 48 6.69 -21.94 -35.68
C ARG A 48 7.34 -23.20 -36.26
N GLN A 49 7.70 -24.19 -35.43
CA GLN A 49 8.25 -25.46 -35.92
C GLN A 49 7.26 -26.24 -36.79
N ARG A 50 5.96 -26.18 -36.49
CA ARG A 50 4.90 -26.76 -37.34
C ARG A 50 4.78 -26.04 -38.68
N LEU A 51 4.92 -24.71 -38.73
CA LEU A 51 4.94 -23.93 -39.97
C LEU A 51 6.19 -24.23 -40.81
N GLU A 52 7.39 -24.24 -40.20
CA GLU A 52 8.65 -24.62 -40.87
C GLU A 52 8.57 -26.06 -41.42
N GLY A 53 7.96 -26.99 -40.69
CA GLY A 53 7.68 -28.35 -41.17
C GLY A 53 6.67 -28.42 -42.31
N MET A 54 5.63 -27.57 -42.31
CA MET A 54 4.68 -27.46 -43.43
C MET A 54 5.32 -26.83 -44.68
N GLU A 55 6.18 -25.82 -44.53
CA GLU A 55 6.95 -25.27 -45.65
C GLU A 55 7.92 -26.31 -46.24
N TRP A 56 8.56 -27.12 -45.40
CA TRP A 56 9.39 -28.25 -45.85
C TRP A 56 8.55 -29.28 -46.64
N LEU A 57 7.38 -29.68 -46.14
CA LEU A 57 6.48 -30.61 -46.85
C LEU A 57 5.95 -30.02 -48.17
N LEU A 58 5.57 -28.75 -48.20
CA LEU A 58 5.14 -28.06 -49.43
C LEU A 58 6.27 -27.98 -50.46
N ARG A 59 7.51 -27.76 -50.01
CA ARG A 59 8.69 -27.83 -50.86
C ARG A 59 8.90 -29.25 -51.38
N GLU A 60 8.89 -30.26 -50.52
CA GLU A 60 9.15 -31.65 -50.87
C GLU A 60 8.11 -32.18 -51.89
N VAL A 61 6.83 -31.86 -51.72
CA VAL A 61 5.77 -32.19 -52.71
C VAL A 61 6.01 -31.48 -54.04
N ARG A 62 6.40 -30.19 -54.03
CA ARG A 62 6.75 -29.45 -55.24
C ARG A 62 7.97 -30.03 -55.96
N GLU A 63 8.99 -30.45 -55.22
CA GLU A 63 10.27 -30.92 -55.76
C GLU A 63 10.19 -32.39 -56.22
N ARG A 64 9.37 -33.24 -55.56
CA ARG A 64 9.09 -34.63 -55.99
C ARG A 64 8.00 -34.74 -57.06
N GLU A 65 6.80 -34.23 -56.83
CA GLU A 65 5.64 -34.56 -57.69
C GLU A 65 5.62 -33.76 -58.98
N LEU A 66 5.81 -32.43 -58.92
CA LEU A 66 5.85 -31.60 -60.14
C LEU A 66 7.14 -31.86 -60.95
N GLY A 67 8.26 -32.14 -60.28
CA GLY A 67 9.50 -32.59 -60.94
C GLY A 67 9.32 -33.93 -61.65
N GLY A 68 8.73 -34.92 -60.97
CA GLY A 68 8.41 -36.23 -61.55
C GLY A 68 7.45 -36.14 -62.73
N LEU A 69 6.36 -35.37 -62.60
CA LEU A 69 5.39 -35.17 -63.68
C LEU A 69 6.02 -34.51 -64.92
N SER A 70 6.87 -33.50 -64.74
CA SER A 70 7.63 -32.91 -65.85
C SER A 70 8.48 -33.93 -66.58
N GLY A 71 9.23 -34.78 -65.85
CA GLY A 71 10.03 -35.85 -66.45
C GLY A 71 9.20 -36.91 -67.18
N THR A 72 7.99 -37.23 -66.70
CA THR A 72 7.08 -38.12 -67.43
C THR A 72 6.52 -37.49 -68.70
N LEU A 73 6.29 -36.17 -68.73
CA LEU A 73 5.80 -35.47 -69.91
C LEU A 73 6.89 -35.40 -71.00
N GLU A 74 8.13 -35.09 -70.62
CA GLU A 74 9.32 -35.13 -71.49
C GLU A 74 9.49 -36.52 -72.13
N SER A 75 9.36 -37.58 -71.31
CA SER A 75 9.43 -38.98 -71.74
C SER A 75 8.32 -39.38 -72.71
N VAL A 76 7.09 -38.91 -72.50
CA VAL A 76 5.97 -39.12 -73.43
C VAL A 76 6.19 -38.37 -74.74
N SER A 77 6.73 -37.15 -74.70
CA SER A 77 7.04 -36.38 -75.91
C SER A 77 8.12 -37.06 -76.76
N GLY A 78 9.24 -37.46 -76.15
CA GLY A 78 10.33 -38.13 -76.86
C GLY A 78 9.91 -39.47 -77.50
N ARG A 79 9.02 -40.22 -76.84
CA ARG A 79 8.43 -41.45 -77.41
C ARG A 79 7.44 -41.17 -78.55
N LEU A 80 6.88 -39.97 -78.65
CA LEU A 80 6.02 -39.57 -79.77
C LEU A 80 6.87 -39.27 -81.02
N ASP A 81 7.97 -38.52 -80.84
CA ASP A 81 8.93 -38.23 -81.91
C ASP A 81 9.59 -39.50 -82.45
N GLU A 82 9.98 -40.43 -81.56
CA GLU A 82 10.61 -41.71 -81.95
C GLU A 82 9.70 -42.58 -82.84
N ILE A 83 8.38 -42.54 -82.63
CA ILE A 83 7.38 -43.21 -83.48
C ILE A 83 7.21 -42.49 -84.83
N SER A 84 7.37 -41.17 -84.89
CA SER A 84 7.23 -40.39 -86.14
C SER A 84 8.38 -40.62 -87.13
N VAL A 85 9.56 -40.96 -86.63
CA VAL A 85 10.80 -41.10 -87.44
C VAL A 85 10.98 -42.51 -88.00
N LYS A 86 10.32 -43.55 -87.44
CA LYS A 86 10.57 -44.95 -87.83
C LYS A 86 9.33 -45.85 -87.80
N PRO A 87 8.77 -46.26 -88.96
CA PRO A 87 7.61 -47.15 -89.01
C PRO A 87 7.97 -48.58 -88.58
N PRO A 88 6.99 -49.35 -88.03
CA PRO A 88 7.24 -50.67 -87.44
C PRO A 88 7.41 -51.81 -88.46
N MET A 89 8.23 -52.80 -88.08
CA MET A 89 8.70 -53.96 -88.88
C MET A 89 7.62 -54.77 -89.64
N TRP A 90 6.35 -54.72 -89.22
CA TRP A 90 5.28 -55.45 -89.93
C TRP A 90 4.99 -54.88 -91.33
N ALA A 91 5.36 -53.62 -91.59
CA ALA A 91 5.30 -53.02 -92.92
C ALA A 91 6.31 -53.64 -93.91
N GLU A 92 7.52 -53.98 -93.45
CA GLU A 92 8.54 -54.66 -94.29
C GLU A 92 8.18 -56.13 -94.55
N SER A 93 7.65 -56.82 -93.54
CA SER A 93 7.23 -58.24 -93.63
C SER A 93 6.13 -58.48 -94.69
N LEU A 94 5.24 -57.51 -94.88
CA LEU A 94 4.19 -57.56 -95.91
C LEU A 94 4.72 -57.35 -97.33
N ALA A 95 5.77 -56.53 -97.52
CA ALA A 95 6.37 -56.33 -98.83
C ALA A 95 7.02 -57.62 -99.37
N GLN A 96 7.78 -58.31 -98.53
CA GLN A 96 8.50 -59.55 -98.91
C GLN A 96 7.56 -60.70 -99.32
N HIS A 97 6.35 -60.76 -98.76
CA HIS A 97 5.36 -61.80 -99.12
C HIS A 97 4.68 -61.55 -100.48
N VAL A 98 4.59 -60.31 -100.95
CA VAL A 98 4.00 -59.99 -102.27
C VAL A 98 4.95 -60.37 -103.40
N GLU A 99 6.26 -60.25 -103.18
CA GLU A 99 7.28 -60.58 -104.18
C GLU A 99 7.39 -62.09 -104.40
N ALA A 100 7.40 -62.90 -103.32
CA ALA A 100 7.46 -64.36 -103.40
C ALA A 100 6.26 -65.03 -104.10
N VAL A 101 5.10 -64.36 -104.18
CA VAL A 101 3.92 -64.85 -104.93
C VAL A 101 4.06 -64.61 -106.43
N ARG A 102 4.88 -63.64 -106.85
CA ARG A 102 5.10 -63.30 -108.26
C ARG A 102 5.91 -64.37 -108.99
N ASP A 103 7.06 -64.73 -108.43
CA ASP A 103 8.00 -65.70 -109.02
C ASP A 103 7.39 -67.09 -109.25
N HIS A 104 6.35 -67.45 -108.48
CA HIS A 104 5.66 -68.74 -108.64
C HIS A 104 4.73 -68.77 -109.87
N VAL A 105 4.22 -67.62 -110.32
CA VAL A 105 3.31 -67.54 -111.48
C VAL A 105 4.08 -67.73 -112.79
N ASP A 106 5.26 -67.10 -112.91
CA ASP A 106 6.10 -67.21 -114.11
C ASP A 106 6.61 -68.65 -114.33
N SER A 107 6.84 -69.42 -113.25
CA SER A 107 7.27 -70.82 -113.31
C SER A 107 6.26 -71.80 -113.95
N VAL A 108 5.00 -71.40 -114.16
CA VAL A 108 3.96 -72.24 -114.75
C VAL A 108 3.86 -72.09 -116.27
N GLY A 109 4.39 -71.00 -116.84
CA GLY A 109 4.32 -70.73 -118.30
C GLY A 109 5.09 -71.73 -119.16
N ASP A 110 6.29 -72.13 -118.71
CA ASP A 110 7.27 -72.89 -119.52
C ASP A 110 6.90 -74.37 -119.79
N LYS A 111 5.75 -74.87 -119.30
CA LYS A 111 5.40 -76.31 -119.33
C LYS A 111 4.25 -76.71 -120.28
N VAL A 112 3.86 -75.82 -121.19
CA VAL A 112 2.77 -76.07 -122.17
C VAL A 112 3.30 -76.23 -123.61
N GLY A 113 4.60 -76.53 -123.78
CA GLY A 113 5.31 -76.40 -125.07
C GLY A 113 5.49 -77.65 -125.94
N GLU A 114 5.37 -78.89 -125.43
CA GLU A 114 5.98 -80.06 -126.11
C GLU A 114 5.16 -81.38 -126.18
N ILE A 115 5.17 -81.95 -127.41
CA ILE A 115 5.12 -83.39 -127.82
C ILE A 115 3.76 -84.05 -128.19
N ASP A 116 3.79 -84.87 -129.27
CA ASP A 116 2.68 -85.51 -130.01
C ASP A 116 3.14 -86.82 -130.78
N SER A 117 2.20 -87.72 -131.16
CA SER A 117 2.19 -88.76 -132.26
C SER A 117 2.57 -90.30 -132.10
N GLN A 118 1.84 -91.19 -132.84
CA GLN A 118 2.16 -92.52 -133.53
C GLN A 118 1.61 -93.96 -133.08
N VAL A 119 1.35 -94.93 -134.04
CA VAL A 119 0.56 -96.24 -133.94
C VAL A 119 0.79 -97.33 -135.12
N SER A 120 0.54 -98.70 -135.00
CA SER A 120 -0.02 -99.76 -136.02
C SER A 120 0.60 -101.24 -136.34
N PRO A 121 -0.11 -102.25 -137.03
CA PRO A 121 0.18 -103.76 -137.22
C PRO A 121 -0.10 -104.57 -138.62
N VAL A 122 -0.33 -105.96 -138.70
CA VAL A 122 -0.93 -107.01 -139.75
C VAL A 122 -0.17 -107.70 -141.00
N SER A 123 -0.46 -108.82 -141.82
CA SER A 123 -1.36 -110.09 -141.99
C SER A 123 -1.10 -111.17 -143.22
N GLU A 124 -1.77 -112.39 -143.33
CA GLU A 124 -2.36 -113.23 -144.55
C GLU A 124 -1.85 -114.51 -145.46
N LEU A 125 -2.72 -115.59 -145.73
CA LEU A 125 -3.12 -116.48 -146.98
C LEU A 125 -2.75 -118.06 -147.39
N PRO A 126 -2.84 -118.70 -148.67
CA PRO A 126 -3.54 -120.05 -149.04
C PRO A 126 -3.05 -121.13 -150.18
N ALA A 127 -3.70 -122.35 -150.47
CA ALA A 127 -3.48 -123.42 -151.60
C ALA A 127 -4.52 -124.69 -151.69
N LEU A 128 -4.66 -125.81 -152.54
CA LEU A 128 -4.41 -126.41 -153.96
C LEU A 128 -5.20 -127.80 -154.36
N GLN A 129 -4.98 -128.58 -155.51
CA GLN A 129 -5.93 -129.63 -156.19
C GLN A 129 -5.40 -130.72 -157.30
N ALA A 130 -6.21 -131.73 -157.83
CA ALA A 130 -6.43 -132.21 -159.30
C ALA A 130 -6.21 -133.68 -159.97
N ASP A 131 -6.97 -133.98 -161.09
CA ASP A 131 -6.86 -134.79 -162.41
C ASP A 131 -6.54 -136.35 -162.66
N LEU A 132 -6.68 -137.07 -163.85
CA LEU A 132 -7.66 -137.23 -165.03
C LEU A 132 -7.27 -138.28 -166.22
N GLY A 133 -8.13 -139.21 -166.77
CA GLY A 133 -8.26 -139.57 -168.26
C GLY A 133 -7.99 -140.98 -168.98
N THR A 134 -8.59 -141.23 -170.20
CA THR A 134 -8.09 -141.92 -171.50
C THR A 134 -8.52 -143.32 -172.14
N VAL A 135 -8.60 -143.38 -173.51
CA VAL A 135 -8.33 -144.46 -174.57
C VAL A 135 -9.13 -145.82 -174.69
N GLY A 136 -9.31 -146.56 -175.84
CA GLY A 136 -9.20 -146.32 -177.33
C GLY A 136 -8.94 -147.53 -178.33
N GLU A 137 -9.69 -147.60 -179.47
CA GLU A 137 -9.37 -148.07 -180.90
C GLU A 137 -9.33 -149.55 -181.50
N ASN A 138 -9.55 -149.66 -182.85
CA ASN A 138 -9.14 -150.68 -183.89
C ASN A 138 -9.86 -152.08 -184.05
N VAL A 139 -9.94 -152.79 -185.22
CA VAL A 139 -9.81 -152.44 -186.66
C VAL A 139 -10.55 -153.40 -187.66
N ASP A 140 -10.82 -152.83 -188.83
CA ASP A 140 -11.29 -153.30 -190.16
C ASP A 140 -10.54 -154.45 -190.89
N LYS A 141 -11.28 -155.35 -191.59
CA LYS A 141 -10.93 -155.93 -192.91
C LYS A 141 -11.99 -156.85 -193.54
N ALA A 142 -11.92 -156.98 -194.88
CA ALA A 142 -12.58 -157.99 -195.75
C ALA A 142 -14.12 -158.11 -195.62
N LEU A 143 -14.96 -157.45 -196.42
CA LEU A 143 -14.80 -156.90 -197.78
C LEU A 143 -14.48 -157.95 -198.87
N LYS A 144 -15.18 -157.86 -200.01
CA LYS A 144 -14.96 -158.60 -201.29
C LYS A 144 -15.25 -160.12 -201.28
N ARG A 145 -16.52 -160.48 -201.41
CA ARG A 145 -17.11 -160.76 -202.74
C ARG A 145 -18.62 -160.51 -202.66
N LEU A 146 -19.15 -159.51 -203.35
CA LEU A 146 -19.29 -159.35 -204.81
C LEU A 146 -20.28 -160.33 -205.40
N GLN A 147 -20.97 -159.81 -206.42
CA GLN A 147 -21.54 -160.54 -207.55
C GLN A 147 -22.59 -161.62 -207.24
N SER A 148 -23.78 -161.54 -207.81
CA SER A 148 -24.31 -160.58 -208.79
C SER A 148 -25.70 -161.02 -209.16
N VAL A 149 -26.43 -160.16 -209.88
CA VAL A 149 -27.41 -160.58 -210.92
C VAL A 149 -28.65 -161.27 -210.33
N LEU A 150 -29.83 -160.65 -210.43
CA LEU A 150 -30.64 -160.58 -211.66
C LEU A 150 -31.03 -161.97 -212.15
N ASP A 151 -32.28 -162.06 -212.59
CA ASP A 151 -32.99 -163.29 -212.94
C ASP A 151 -33.22 -164.24 -211.73
N SER A 152 -34.43 -164.77 -211.49
CA SER A 152 -35.69 -164.59 -212.23
C SER A 152 -36.90 -164.67 -211.30
N THR A 153 -37.93 -163.91 -211.67
CA THR A 153 -39.36 -164.29 -211.66
C THR A 153 -39.75 -165.52 -210.82
N ASP A 154 -40.18 -165.26 -209.57
CA ASP A 154 -41.39 -165.84 -208.94
C ASP A 154 -41.52 -165.46 -207.45
N GLY A 155 -40.41 -165.07 -206.78
CA GLY A 155 -40.41 -164.75 -205.35
C GLY A 155 -41.16 -163.48 -204.90
N ILE A 156 -41.77 -162.72 -205.81
CA ILE A 156 -42.33 -161.38 -205.54
C ILE A 156 -43.47 -161.39 -204.52
N THR A 157 -44.20 -162.50 -204.39
CA THR A 157 -45.29 -162.68 -203.42
C THR A 157 -44.83 -162.82 -201.95
N ARG A 158 -43.52 -162.92 -201.68
CA ARG A 158 -42.98 -163.14 -200.32
C ARG A 158 -42.35 -161.91 -199.66
N ASN A 159 -41.96 -160.88 -200.42
CA ASN A 159 -41.21 -159.73 -199.88
C ASN A 159 -42.04 -158.74 -199.03
N MET A 160 -43.36 -158.91 -198.92
CA MET A 160 -44.23 -158.00 -198.19
C MET A 160 -44.29 -158.25 -196.66
N SER A 161 -43.88 -159.43 -196.16
CA SER A 161 -43.94 -159.75 -194.73
C SER A 161 -42.81 -159.11 -193.91
N ASP A 162 -41.58 -159.17 -194.41
CA ASP A 162 -40.38 -158.93 -193.60
C ASP A 162 -40.11 -157.43 -193.37
N PHE A 163 -40.75 -156.54 -194.14
CA PHE A 163 -40.68 -155.10 -193.90
C PHE A 163 -41.43 -154.71 -192.61
N ALA A 164 -42.51 -155.42 -192.25
CA ALA A 164 -43.23 -155.20 -191.00
C ALA A 164 -42.37 -155.52 -189.76
N ALA A 165 -41.51 -156.54 -189.83
CA ALA A 165 -40.66 -156.96 -188.73
C ALA A 165 -39.59 -155.91 -188.35
N LYS A 166 -39.08 -155.14 -189.33
CA LYS A 166 -38.00 -154.16 -189.08
C LYS A 166 -38.47 -152.88 -188.41
N LEU A 167 -39.75 -152.51 -188.55
CA LEU A 167 -40.34 -151.37 -187.83
C LEU A 167 -40.42 -151.60 -186.32
N ALA A 168 -40.63 -152.85 -185.87
CA ALA A 168 -40.70 -153.18 -184.45
C ALA A 168 -39.36 -152.96 -183.70
N VAL A 169 -38.22 -153.16 -184.38
CA VAL A 169 -36.87 -153.08 -183.77
C VAL A 169 -36.41 -151.64 -183.55
N LEU A 170 -36.88 -150.69 -184.35
CA LEU A 170 -36.53 -149.28 -184.16
C LEU A 170 -37.15 -148.72 -182.86
N ASN A 171 -38.37 -149.13 -182.53
CA ASN A 171 -39.13 -148.61 -181.40
C ASN A 171 -38.44 -148.86 -180.03
N SER A 172 -37.88 -150.05 -179.81
CA SER A 172 -37.19 -150.38 -178.55
C SER A 172 -35.87 -149.62 -178.37
N SER A 173 -35.22 -149.17 -179.45
CA SER A 173 -34.02 -148.34 -179.34
C SER A 173 -34.29 -146.93 -178.79
N MET A 174 -35.49 -146.40 -179.04
CA MET A 174 -35.93 -145.09 -178.57
C MET A 174 -36.14 -145.08 -177.05
N GLU A 175 -36.68 -146.18 -176.51
CA GLU A 175 -37.04 -146.35 -175.10
C GLU A 175 -35.79 -146.41 -174.19
N ALA A 176 -34.71 -147.03 -174.66
CA ALA A 176 -33.44 -147.14 -173.93
C ALA A 176 -32.71 -145.79 -173.70
N ALA A 177 -32.96 -144.78 -174.54
CA ALA A 177 -32.33 -143.47 -174.43
C ALA A 177 -32.88 -142.65 -173.23
N ALA A 178 -34.19 -142.74 -172.98
CA ALA A 178 -34.86 -141.99 -171.91
C ALA A 178 -34.33 -142.37 -170.51
N GLY A 179 -33.99 -143.66 -170.30
CA GLY A 179 -33.50 -144.18 -169.02
C GLY A 179 -32.09 -143.73 -168.59
N ARG A 180 -31.37 -142.94 -169.41
CA ARG A 180 -30.05 -142.38 -169.06
C ARG A 180 -30.12 -140.96 -168.50
N PHE A 181 -30.97 -140.09 -169.05
CA PHE A 181 -31.07 -138.69 -168.61
C PHE A 181 -31.55 -138.57 -167.16
N THR A 182 -32.54 -139.37 -166.77
CA THR A 182 -33.13 -139.36 -165.41
C THR A 182 -32.17 -139.71 -164.27
N ARG A 183 -30.96 -140.21 -164.56
CA ARG A 183 -29.91 -140.42 -163.54
C ARG A 183 -29.02 -139.20 -163.35
N LEU A 184 -28.89 -138.35 -164.37
CA LEU A 184 -27.98 -137.20 -164.34
C LEU A 184 -28.58 -136.08 -163.48
N ASP A 185 -29.87 -135.76 -163.66
CA ASP A 185 -30.61 -134.79 -162.84
C ASP A 185 -30.47 -135.09 -161.33
N LYS A 186 -30.59 -136.38 -160.95
CA LYS A 186 -30.47 -136.80 -159.55
C LYS A 186 -29.10 -136.51 -158.94
N SER A 187 -28.03 -136.55 -159.73
CA SER A 187 -26.66 -136.24 -159.24
C SER A 187 -26.41 -134.74 -159.02
N VAL A 188 -27.11 -133.87 -159.77
CA VAL A 188 -27.01 -132.41 -159.61
C VAL A 188 -27.77 -131.95 -158.36
N ALA A 189 -28.94 -132.56 -158.08
CA ALA A 189 -29.72 -132.27 -156.89
C ALA A 189 -28.97 -132.56 -155.57
N ASP A 190 -28.29 -133.71 -155.48
CA ASP A 190 -27.51 -134.09 -154.29
C ASP A 190 -26.39 -133.08 -153.98
N LEU A 191 -25.76 -132.48 -155.00
CA LEU A 191 -24.68 -131.51 -154.81
C LEU A 191 -25.19 -130.17 -154.26
N ALA A 192 -26.36 -129.70 -154.70
CA ALA A 192 -26.98 -128.47 -154.17
C ALA A 192 -27.20 -128.58 -152.65
N THR A 193 -27.83 -129.68 -152.19
CA THR A 193 -28.14 -129.90 -150.76
C THR A 193 -26.92 -129.98 -149.83
N ARG A 194 -25.69 -130.02 -150.37
CA ARG A 194 -24.44 -129.94 -149.61
C ARG A 194 -23.91 -128.52 -149.47
N THR A 195 -24.21 -127.61 -150.40
CA THR A 195 -23.82 -126.21 -150.34
C THR A 195 -24.64 -125.48 -149.29
N ASP A 196 -25.97 -125.58 -149.38
CA ASP A 196 -26.93 -125.00 -148.43
C ASP A 196 -26.54 -125.32 -146.97
N ARG A 197 -26.17 -126.59 -146.74
CA ARG A 197 -25.81 -127.15 -145.43
C ARG A 197 -24.47 -126.67 -144.86
N VAL A 198 -23.63 -126.02 -145.65
CA VAL A 198 -22.40 -125.36 -145.18
C VAL A 198 -22.69 -123.90 -144.83
N GLU A 199 -23.57 -123.24 -145.60
CA GLU A 199 -24.03 -121.88 -145.33
C GLU A 199 -24.77 -121.81 -143.99
N ASP A 200 -25.71 -122.75 -143.74
CA ASP A 200 -26.42 -122.95 -142.45
C ASP A 200 -25.50 -123.03 -141.22
N VAL A 201 -24.29 -123.58 -141.37
CA VAL A 201 -23.36 -123.77 -140.25
C VAL A 201 -22.52 -122.51 -139.98
N VAL A 202 -22.22 -121.74 -141.02
CA VAL A 202 -21.47 -120.48 -140.89
C VAL A 202 -22.36 -119.36 -140.35
N THR A 203 -23.63 -119.31 -140.76
CA THR A 203 -24.63 -118.41 -140.16
C THR A 203 -24.83 -118.76 -138.68
N GLY A 204 -25.16 -120.02 -138.36
CA GLY A 204 -25.41 -120.45 -136.98
C GLY A 204 -24.22 -120.26 -136.01
N LEU A 205 -22.98 -120.39 -136.49
CA LEU A 205 -21.79 -120.05 -135.68
C LEU A 205 -21.63 -118.53 -135.47
N SER A 206 -21.92 -117.72 -136.50
CA SER A 206 -21.83 -116.26 -136.41
C SER A 206 -22.90 -115.69 -135.48
N GLU A 207 -24.12 -116.22 -135.57
CA GLU A 207 -25.24 -115.91 -134.69
C GLU A 207 -24.93 -116.32 -133.24
N GLY A 208 -24.50 -117.56 -133.01
CA GLY A 208 -24.19 -118.06 -131.66
C GLY A 208 -23.04 -117.33 -130.95
N VAL A 209 -22.02 -116.87 -131.70
CA VAL A 209 -20.95 -116.02 -131.12
C VAL A 209 -21.46 -114.60 -130.84
N GLY A 210 -22.29 -114.04 -131.71
CA GLY A 210 -22.95 -112.75 -131.48
C GLY A 210 -23.84 -112.77 -130.23
N GLU A 211 -24.64 -113.82 -130.07
CA GLU A 211 -25.51 -114.06 -128.93
C GLU A 211 -24.70 -114.22 -127.62
N GLN A 212 -23.64 -115.04 -127.62
CA GLN A 212 -22.76 -115.19 -126.44
C GLN A 212 -22.08 -113.89 -126.02
N VAL A 213 -21.64 -113.06 -126.97
CA VAL A 213 -21.02 -111.75 -126.65
C VAL A 213 -22.08 -110.77 -126.15
N SER A 214 -23.27 -110.74 -126.74
CA SER A 214 -24.41 -109.93 -126.29
C SER A 214 -24.81 -110.29 -124.85
N ASP A 215 -24.97 -111.58 -124.55
CA ASP A 215 -25.30 -112.08 -123.21
C ASP A 215 -24.18 -111.78 -122.20
N ALA A 216 -22.91 -111.92 -122.58
CA ALA A 216 -21.79 -111.62 -121.71
C ALA A 216 -21.68 -110.12 -121.38
N VAL A 217 -21.94 -109.24 -122.35
CA VAL A 217 -21.98 -107.79 -122.16
C VAL A 217 -23.20 -107.39 -121.32
N GLY A 218 -24.40 -107.87 -121.66
CA GLY A 218 -25.61 -107.59 -120.87
C GLY A 218 -25.51 -108.08 -119.42
N ALA A 219 -24.90 -109.25 -119.19
CA ALA A 219 -24.62 -109.75 -117.85
C ALA A 219 -23.52 -108.95 -117.12
N ALA A 220 -22.56 -108.34 -117.84
CA ALA A 220 -21.58 -107.44 -117.26
C ALA A 220 -22.21 -106.09 -116.87
N GLU A 221 -23.02 -105.49 -117.75
CA GLU A 221 -23.77 -104.26 -117.50
C GLU A 221 -24.70 -104.42 -116.30
N GLN A 222 -25.49 -105.50 -116.24
CA GLN A 222 -26.35 -105.81 -115.08
C GLN A 222 -25.55 -105.97 -113.78
N ARG A 223 -24.31 -106.49 -113.83
CA ARG A 223 -23.41 -106.58 -112.65
C ARG A 223 -22.80 -105.23 -112.26
N PHE A 224 -22.65 -104.30 -113.19
CA PHE A 224 -22.18 -102.95 -112.89
C PHE A 224 -23.31 -102.05 -112.39
N THR A 225 -24.49 -102.08 -112.99
CA THR A 225 -25.67 -101.33 -112.50
C THR A 225 -26.04 -101.78 -111.10
N THR A 226 -26.21 -103.09 -110.85
CA THR A 226 -26.51 -103.61 -109.50
C THR A 226 -25.42 -103.31 -108.47
N ARG A 227 -24.15 -103.13 -108.88
CA ARG A 227 -23.07 -102.69 -107.99
C ARG A 227 -23.09 -101.19 -107.71
N LEU A 228 -23.39 -100.36 -108.71
CA LEU A 228 -23.52 -98.90 -108.55
C LEU A 228 -24.73 -98.58 -107.66
N ASP A 229 -25.87 -99.17 -107.96
CA ASP A 229 -27.07 -99.20 -107.12
C ASP A 229 -26.77 -99.53 -105.65
N GLU A 230 -25.93 -100.55 -105.42
CA GLU A 230 -25.55 -101.01 -104.08
C GLU A 230 -24.52 -100.08 -103.40
N THR A 231 -23.59 -99.47 -104.15
CA THR A 231 -22.71 -98.44 -103.59
C THR A 231 -23.47 -97.17 -103.26
N ASP A 232 -24.40 -96.75 -104.11
CA ASP A 232 -25.19 -95.53 -103.91
C ASP A 232 -26.11 -95.70 -102.69
N ARG A 233 -26.82 -96.82 -102.55
CA ARG A 233 -27.59 -97.14 -101.33
C ARG A 233 -26.74 -97.15 -100.06
N ARG A 234 -25.48 -97.57 -100.14
CA ARG A 234 -24.54 -97.54 -98.99
C ARG A 234 -24.00 -96.13 -98.70
N VAL A 235 -23.87 -95.28 -99.72
CA VAL A 235 -23.46 -93.88 -99.56
C VAL A 235 -24.61 -93.05 -99.02
N THR A 236 -25.83 -93.17 -99.56
CA THR A 236 -27.01 -92.48 -99.02
C THR A 236 -27.27 -92.92 -97.58
N ALA A 237 -27.33 -94.22 -97.29
CA ALA A 237 -27.56 -94.70 -95.92
C ALA A 237 -26.46 -94.25 -94.92
N ARG A 238 -25.23 -94.02 -95.38
CA ARG A 238 -24.16 -93.44 -94.56
C ARG A 238 -24.30 -91.92 -94.37
N LEU A 239 -24.73 -91.19 -95.40
CA LEU A 239 -25.02 -89.76 -95.29
C LEU A 239 -26.23 -89.54 -94.36
N ASP A 240 -27.31 -90.30 -94.56
CA ASP A 240 -28.48 -90.32 -93.68
C ASP A 240 -28.08 -90.64 -92.22
N GLU A 241 -27.18 -91.62 -92.01
CA GLU A 241 -26.66 -91.94 -90.68
C GLU A 241 -25.80 -90.79 -90.10
N THR A 242 -24.93 -90.15 -90.89
CA THR A 242 -24.14 -89.01 -90.39
C THR A 242 -24.99 -87.79 -90.11
N ASP A 243 -25.99 -87.51 -90.93
CA ASP A 243 -26.89 -86.36 -90.76
C ASP A 243 -27.82 -86.57 -89.56
N GLN A 244 -28.32 -87.79 -89.34
CA GLN A 244 -29.03 -88.15 -88.12
C GLN A 244 -28.13 -87.98 -86.87
N ARG A 245 -26.89 -88.48 -86.92
CA ARG A 245 -25.92 -88.32 -85.81
C ARG A 245 -25.59 -86.85 -85.54
N LEU A 246 -25.39 -86.04 -86.58
CA LEU A 246 -25.11 -84.61 -86.47
C LEU A 246 -26.33 -83.83 -85.94
N ALA A 247 -27.54 -84.12 -86.44
CA ALA A 247 -28.77 -83.53 -85.93
C ALA A 247 -28.99 -83.87 -84.45
N THR A 248 -28.84 -85.13 -84.05
CA THR A 248 -28.92 -85.54 -82.64
C THR A 248 -27.84 -84.85 -81.80
N ALA A 249 -26.59 -84.81 -82.26
CA ALA A 249 -25.50 -84.16 -81.53
C ALA A 249 -25.68 -82.64 -81.40
N LEU A 250 -26.28 -81.97 -82.39
CA LEU A 250 -26.62 -80.54 -82.33
C LEU A 250 -27.77 -80.26 -81.36
N VAL A 251 -28.84 -81.08 -81.38
CA VAL A 251 -29.94 -80.99 -80.40
C VAL A 251 -29.40 -81.23 -78.98
N GLU A 252 -28.60 -82.27 -78.77
CA GLU A 252 -27.95 -82.52 -77.48
C GLU A 252 -27.02 -81.37 -77.05
N ALA A 253 -26.30 -80.75 -77.99
CA ALA A 253 -25.42 -79.62 -77.70
C ALA A 253 -26.23 -78.36 -77.29
N ASP A 254 -27.32 -78.07 -78.01
CA ASP A 254 -28.20 -76.94 -77.68
C ASP A 254 -28.89 -77.16 -76.33
N GLU A 255 -29.45 -78.35 -76.06
CA GLU A 255 -29.99 -78.67 -74.74
C GLU A 255 -28.95 -78.53 -73.61
N ARG A 256 -27.69 -78.90 -73.86
CA ARG A 256 -26.58 -78.73 -72.90
C ARG A 256 -26.23 -77.26 -72.69
N LEU A 257 -26.34 -76.42 -73.73
CA LEU A 257 -26.12 -74.97 -73.65
C LEU A 257 -27.27 -74.27 -72.94
N VAL A 258 -28.52 -74.56 -73.31
CA VAL A 258 -29.74 -74.05 -72.67
C VAL A 258 -29.76 -74.40 -71.18
N ARG A 259 -29.43 -75.64 -70.81
CA ARG A 259 -29.27 -76.04 -69.40
C ARG A 259 -28.17 -75.24 -68.71
N ARG A 260 -26.96 -75.14 -69.27
CA ARG A 260 -25.86 -74.35 -68.68
C ARG A 260 -26.17 -72.86 -68.53
N LEU A 261 -26.88 -72.26 -69.49
CA LEU A 261 -27.31 -70.86 -69.42
C LEU A 261 -28.35 -70.68 -68.31
N LYS A 262 -29.32 -71.59 -68.20
CA LYS A 262 -30.30 -71.58 -67.11
C LYS A 262 -29.65 -71.79 -65.74
N ASP A 263 -28.77 -72.79 -65.60
CA ASP A 263 -28.02 -73.05 -64.36
C ASP A 263 -27.18 -71.84 -63.94
N ALA A 264 -26.62 -71.11 -64.91
CA ALA A 264 -25.84 -69.89 -64.67
C ALA A 264 -26.72 -68.69 -64.31
N ASP A 265 -27.88 -68.51 -64.95
CA ASP A 265 -28.83 -67.44 -64.66
C ASP A 265 -29.48 -67.61 -63.28
N GLU A 266 -29.85 -68.84 -62.91
CA GLU A 266 -30.30 -69.19 -61.56
C GLU A 266 -29.20 -68.94 -60.51
N GLN A 267 -27.94 -69.26 -60.81
CA GLN A 267 -26.80 -68.93 -59.93
C GLN A 267 -26.53 -67.43 -59.81
N LEU A 268 -26.62 -66.67 -60.91
CA LEU A 268 -26.43 -65.22 -60.90
C LEU A 268 -27.56 -64.52 -60.14
N THR A 269 -28.80 -64.91 -60.39
CA THR A 269 -29.99 -64.42 -59.66
C THR A 269 -29.90 -64.73 -58.17
N GLY A 270 -29.53 -65.96 -57.80
CA GLY A 270 -29.31 -66.33 -56.40
C GLY A 270 -28.18 -65.55 -55.73
N ARG A 271 -27.08 -65.29 -56.46
CA ARG A 271 -25.97 -64.46 -55.97
C ARG A 271 -26.34 -62.99 -55.83
N LEU A 272 -27.11 -62.43 -56.76
CA LEU A 272 -27.61 -61.05 -56.67
C LEU A 272 -28.53 -60.89 -55.46
N SER A 273 -29.54 -61.77 -55.31
CA SER A 273 -30.44 -61.74 -54.16
C SER A 273 -29.71 -61.89 -52.82
N ALA A 274 -28.69 -62.76 -52.74
CA ALA A 274 -27.85 -62.90 -51.55
C ALA A 274 -26.94 -61.68 -51.27
N VAL A 275 -26.60 -60.88 -52.29
CA VAL A 275 -25.88 -59.61 -52.13
C VAL A 275 -26.83 -58.49 -51.73
N GLU A 276 -28.02 -58.42 -52.34
CA GLU A 276 -29.09 -57.47 -51.98
C GLU A 276 -29.51 -57.63 -50.51
N GLN A 277 -29.78 -58.87 -50.07
CA GLN A 277 -30.10 -59.17 -48.67
C GLN A 277 -28.96 -58.75 -47.71
N ARG A 278 -27.69 -58.95 -48.10
CA ARG A 278 -26.52 -58.53 -47.31
C ARG A 278 -26.28 -57.03 -47.31
N LEU A 279 -26.71 -56.31 -48.35
CA LEU A 279 -26.64 -54.85 -48.40
C LEU A 279 -27.77 -54.24 -47.58
N ALA A 280 -28.99 -54.75 -47.71
CA ALA A 280 -30.13 -54.36 -46.88
C ALA A 280 -29.84 -54.57 -45.38
N SER A 281 -29.44 -55.78 -44.97
CA SER A 281 -29.16 -56.06 -43.55
C SER A 281 -28.02 -55.19 -43.00
N ARG A 282 -26.98 -54.90 -43.80
CA ARG A 282 -25.89 -54.02 -43.36
C ARG A 282 -26.28 -52.55 -43.31
N LEU A 283 -27.21 -52.10 -44.16
CA LEU A 283 -27.78 -50.75 -44.09
C LEU A 283 -28.66 -50.62 -42.84
N ASP A 284 -29.55 -51.58 -42.59
CA ASP A 284 -30.37 -51.65 -41.37
C ASP A 284 -29.50 -51.66 -40.10
N GLU A 285 -28.40 -52.44 -40.08
CA GLU A 285 -27.41 -52.44 -39.00
C GLU A 285 -26.73 -51.08 -38.82
N THR A 286 -26.31 -50.41 -39.91
CA THR A 286 -25.68 -49.09 -39.81
C THR A 286 -26.65 -48.00 -39.39
N ASP A 287 -27.90 -48.01 -39.86
CA ASP A 287 -28.91 -47.01 -39.50
C ASP A 287 -29.35 -47.17 -38.04
N GLN A 288 -29.51 -48.40 -37.56
CA GLN A 288 -29.73 -48.69 -36.14
C GLN A 288 -28.54 -48.21 -35.28
N HIS A 289 -27.30 -48.52 -35.68
CA HIS A 289 -26.10 -48.11 -34.97
C HIS A 289 -25.94 -46.58 -34.92
N LEU A 290 -26.16 -45.89 -36.05
CA LEU A 290 -26.11 -44.43 -36.13
C LEU A 290 -27.24 -43.78 -35.30
N SER A 291 -28.46 -44.32 -35.35
CA SER A 291 -29.59 -43.86 -34.54
C SER A 291 -29.29 -43.96 -33.04
N VAL A 292 -28.74 -45.09 -32.58
CA VAL A 292 -28.32 -45.28 -31.18
C VAL A 292 -27.17 -44.32 -30.81
N GLN A 293 -26.13 -44.19 -31.64
CA GLN A 293 -25.01 -43.29 -31.36
C GLN A 293 -25.44 -41.82 -31.31
N LEU A 294 -26.32 -41.38 -32.21
CA LEU A 294 -26.88 -40.03 -32.21
C LEU A 294 -27.72 -39.79 -30.95
N GLY A 295 -28.62 -40.70 -30.61
CA GLY A 295 -29.44 -40.61 -29.38
C GLY A 295 -28.60 -40.60 -28.10
N GLU A 296 -27.56 -41.43 -27.99
CA GLU A 296 -26.60 -41.35 -26.88
C GLU A 296 -25.86 -40.01 -26.84
N SER A 297 -25.47 -39.47 -28.00
CA SER A 297 -24.75 -38.19 -28.09
C SER A 297 -25.63 -37.02 -27.69
N GLU A 298 -26.90 -37.02 -28.10
CA GLU A 298 -27.92 -36.03 -27.75
C GLU A 298 -28.22 -36.06 -26.23
N GLN A 299 -28.38 -37.25 -25.65
CA GLN A 299 -28.53 -37.42 -24.20
C GLN A 299 -27.28 -36.92 -23.44
N ARG A 300 -26.08 -37.26 -23.91
CA ARG A 300 -24.81 -36.77 -23.31
C ARG A 300 -24.67 -35.26 -23.42
N LEU A 301 -25.08 -34.64 -24.53
CA LEU A 301 -25.08 -33.18 -24.69
C LEU A 301 -26.13 -32.52 -23.78
N THR A 302 -27.35 -33.04 -23.72
CA THR A 302 -28.43 -32.56 -22.84
C THR A 302 -28.04 -32.63 -21.36
N ALA A 303 -27.42 -33.73 -20.92
CA ALA A 303 -26.89 -33.87 -19.56
C ALA A 303 -25.71 -32.93 -19.27
N ARG A 304 -24.89 -32.59 -20.28
CA ARG A 304 -23.82 -31.60 -20.14
C ARG A 304 -24.33 -30.17 -20.10
N LEU A 305 -25.36 -29.83 -20.87
CA LEU A 305 -25.98 -28.50 -20.89
C LEU A 305 -26.68 -28.21 -19.56
N SER A 306 -27.59 -29.09 -19.12
CA SER A 306 -28.23 -28.98 -17.79
C SER A 306 -27.20 -28.96 -16.63
N GLY A 307 -26.08 -29.67 -16.78
CA GLY A 307 -24.93 -29.60 -15.85
C GLY A 307 -24.12 -28.31 -15.91
N VAL A 308 -24.21 -27.52 -16.99
CA VAL A 308 -23.70 -26.14 -17.09
C VAL A 308 -24.72 -25.16 -16.52
N ASP A 309 -25.99 -25.30 -16.84
CA ASP A 309 -27.07 -24.42 -16.34
C ASP A 309 -27.12 -24.44 -14.80
N ALA A 310 -27.11 -25.63 -14.18
CA ALA A 310 -27.04 -25.79 -12.72
C ALA A 310 -25.71 -25.33 -12.07
N ARG A 311 -24.69 -25.01 -12.89
CA ARG A 311 -23.46 -24.33 -12.45
C ARG A 311 -23.55 -22.81 -12.63
N LEU A 312 -24.29 -22.32 -13.62
CA LEU A 312 -24.57 -20.89 -13.84
C LEU A 312 -25.51 -20.37 -12.75
N GLU A 313 -26.65 -21.00 -12.48
CA GLU A 313 -27.55 -20.63 -11.36
C GLU A 313 -26.80 -20.57 -10.01
N ARG A 314 -25.90 -21.54 -9.77
CA ARG A 314 -25.04 -21.58 -8.58
C ARG A 314 -23.97 -20.48 -8.56
N ALA A 315 -23.52 -20.00 -9.72
CA ALA A 315 -22.61 -18.86 -9.81
C ALA A 315 -23.38 -17.55 -9.57
N GLU A 316 -24.53 -17.37 -10.18
CA GLU A 316 -25.43 -16.22 -10.00
C GLU A 316 -25.88 -16.08 -8.55
N GLY A 317 -26.35 -17.15 -7.92
CA GLY A 317 -26.70 -17.15 -6.49
C GLY A 317 -25.52 -16.84 -5.57
N ARG A 318 -24.29 -17.18 -5.96
CA ARG A 318 -23.07 -16.77 -5.23
C ARG A 318 -22.71 -15.31 -5.46
N LEU A 319 -22.98 -14.74 -6.64
CA LEU A 319 -22.77 -13.33 -6.94
C LEU A 319 -23.78 -12.46 -6.19
N ALA A 320 -25.07 -12.81 -6.21
CA ALA A 320 -26.10 -12.13 -5.42
C ALA A 320 -25.81 -12.18 -3.90
N ALA A 321 -25.30 -13.31 -3.39
CA ALA A 321 -24.86 -13.43 -2.00
C ALA A 321 -23.56 -12.66 -1.67
N LEU A 322 -22.75 -12.29 -2.67
CA LEU A 322 -21.61 -11.38 -2.50
C LEU A 322 -22.08 -9.92 -2.52
N ASP A 323 -22.97 -9.56 -3.44
CA ASP A 323 -23.58 -8.23 -3.56
C ASP A 323 -24.33 -7.82 -2.27
N THR A 324 -25.14 -8.74 -1.73
CA THR A 324 -25.81 -8.60 -0.42
C THR A 324 -24.82 -8.43 0.74
N ARG A 325 -23.58 -8.93 0.60
CA ARG A 325 -22.52 -8.76 1.61
C ARG A 325 -21.71 -7.49 1.43
N LEU A 326 -21.56 -6.99 0.20
CA LEU A 326 -20.88 -5.72 -0.10
C LEU A 326 -21.73 -4.54 0.37
N THR A 327 -23.02 -4.51 -0.01
CA THR A 327 -23.99 -3.54 0.54
C THR A 327 -24.05 -3.58 2.07
N GLY A 328 -24.00 -4.78 2.67
CA GLY A 328 -23.88 -4.98 4.13
C GLY A 328 -22.51 -4.62 4.75
N PHE A 329 -21.48 -4.36 3.95
CA PHE A 329 -20.24 -3.71 4.39
C PHE A 329 -20.33 -2.18 4.23
N ASP A 330 -20.93 -1.68 3.14
CA ASP A 330 -21.05 -0.25 2.88
C ASP A 330 -21.85 0.46 3.99
N SER A 331 -23.02 -0.07 4.38
CA SER A 331 -23.78 0.47 5.53
C SER A 331 -23.06 0.37 6.88
N ARG A 332 -22.02 -0.49 6.99
CA ARG A 332 -21.17 -0.58 8.18
C ARG A 332 -19.97 0.37 8.15
N LEU A 333 -19.57 0.84 6.97
CA LEU A 333 -18.60 1.92 6.80
C LEU A 333 -19.29 3.26 7.05
N GLU A 334 -20.47 3.48 6.47
CA GLU A 334 -21.30 4.67 6.69
C GLU A 334 -21.56 4.89 8.21
N SER A 335 -22.02 3.87 8.93
CA SER A 335 -22.22 3.93 10.38
C SER A 335 -20.90 4.07 11.19
N ALA A 336 -19.75 3.66 10.64
CA ALA A 336 -18.46 3.88 11.28
C ALA A 336 -17.97 5.34 11.09
N ASP A 337 -18.18 5.92 9.91
CA ASP A 337 -17.88 7.32 9.61
C ASP A 337 -18.77 8.27 10.44
N GLU A 338 -20.06 7.95 10.60
CA GLU A 338 -20.95 8.64 11.57
C GLU A 338 -20.41 8.59 13.01
N CYS A 339 -19.91 7.41 13.43
CA CYS A 339 -19.36 7.23 14.77
C CYS A 339 -18.03 7.97 14.98
N LEU A 340 -17.21 8.10 13.94
CA LEU A 340 -15.98 8.92 13.97
C LEU A 340 -16.32 10.40 14.05
N ALA A 341 -17.35 10.87 13.34
CA ALA A 341 -17.82 12.25 13.45
C ALA A 341 -18.38 12.61 14.84
N ASP A 342 -19.08 11.70 15.53
CA ASP A 342 -19.43 11.87 16.95
C ASP A 342 -18.18 12.03 17.82
N ILE A 343 -17.17 11.17 17.62
CA ILE A 343 -15.91 11.23 18.37
C ILE A 343 -15.19 12.57 18.15
N ASP A 344 -15.07 13.05 16.91
CA ASP A 344 -14.42 14.32 16.59
C ASP A 344 -15.15 15.51 17.24
N THR A 345 -16.48 15.60 17.11
CA THR A 345 -17.26 16.69 17.76
C THR A 345 -17.18 16.65 19.30
N ARG A 346 -16.97 15.47 19.88
CA ARG A 346 -16.73 15.31 21.33
C ARG A 346 -15.31 15.67 21.74
N LEU A 347 -14.31 15.46 20.87
CA LEU A 347 -12.94 15.93 21.08
C LEU A 347 -12.87 17.47 21.01
N ASP A 348 -13.51 18.10 20.02
CA ASP A 348 -13.72 19.56 19.96
C ASP A 348 -14.34 20.10 21.27
N GLY A 349 -15.33 19.39 21.81
CA GLY A 349 -15.96 19.71 23.09
C GLY A 349 -15.03 19.58 24.31
N VAL A 350 -14.11 18.61 24.29
CA VAL A 350 -13.08 18.43 25.33
C VAL A 350 -12.03 19.54 25.24
N ASP A 351 -11.52 19.86 24.05
CA ASP A 351 -10.55 20.94 23.85
C ASP A 351 -11.15 22.32 24.21
N GLY A 352 -12.42 22.55 23.87
CA GLY A 352 -13.18 23.70 24.33
C GLY A 352 -13.31 23.78 25.86
N HIS A 353 -13.48 22.63 26.54
CA HIS A 353 -13.50 22.57 28.01
C HIS A 353 -12.12 22.83 28.62
N LEU A 354 -11.06 22.21 28.08
CA LEU A 354 -9.67 22.39 28.54
C LEU A 354 -9.22 23.84 28.36
N GLY A 355 -9.49 24.46 27.22
CA GLY A 355 -9.27 25.90 26.99
C GLY A 355 -10.14 26.82 27.86
N GLY A 356 -11.21 26.30 28.47
CA GLY A 356 -11.99 26.97 29.51
C GLY A 356 -11.38 26.81 30.91
N VAL A 357 -10.80 25.65 31.22
CA VAL A 357 -10.07 25.38 32.47
C VAL A 357 -8.78 26.19 32.53
N ASP A 358 -8.00 26.24 31.45
CA ASP A 358 -6.74 26.99 31.37
C ASP A 358 -6.93 28.50 31.66
N LYS A 359 -7.96 29.12 31.07
CA LYS A 359 -8.36 30.51 31.36
C LYS A 359 -8.77 30.72 32.82
N ARG A 360 -9.37 29.72 33.47
CA ARG A 360 -9.72 29.77 34.90
C ARG A 360 -8.50 29.64 35.79
N LEU A 361 -7.57 28.74 35.48
CA LEU A 361 -6.30 28.59 36.20
C LEU A 361 -5.47 29.88 36.09
N SER A 362 -5.31 30.41 34.87
CA SER A 362 -4.68 31.71 34.61
C SER A 362 -5.28 32.84 35.46
N SER A 363 -6.61 32.87 35.63
CA SER A 363 -7.30 33.85 36.47
C SER A 363 -7.02 33.64 37.98
N VAL A 364 -6.95 32.39 38.43
CA VAL A 364 -6.58 32.05 39.81
C VAL A 364 -5.14 32.45 40.11
N ASP A 365 -4.19 32.21 39.21
CA ASP A 365 -2.79 32.61 39.40
C ASP A 365 -2.64 34.14 39.52
N HIS A 366 -3.41 34.91 38.72
CA HIS A 366 -3.47 36.37 38.85
C HIS A 366 -4.08 36.82 40.20
N GLN A 367 -5.05 36.08 40.73
CA GLN A 367 -5.65 36.37 42.05
C GLN A 367 -4.69 36.02 43.19
N LEU A 368 -4.01 34.87 43.14
CA LEU A 368 -3.00 34.47 44.12
C LEU A 368 -1.83 35.46 44.14
N GLY A 369 -1.26 35.79 42.98
CA GLY A 369 -0.21 36.80 42.87
C GLY A 369 -0.64 38.23 43.25
N ALA A 370 -1.93 38.50 43.42
CA ALA A 370 -2.46 39.72 44.02
C ALA A 370 -2.68 39.61 45.54
N VAL A 371 -2.98 38.41 46.05
CA VAL A 371 -3.01 38.11 47.50
C VAL A 371 -1.58 38.17 48.07
N ASP A 372 -0.60 37.56 47.43
CA ASP A 372 0.81 37.55 47.89
C ASP A 372 1.36 38.98 48.05
N LYS A 373 1.07 39.86 47.08
CA LYS A 373 1.43 41.29 47.14
C LYS A 373 0.75 42.03 48.28
N ARG A 374 -0.47 41.62 48.67
CA ARG A 374 -1.18 42.19 49.82
C ARG A 374 -0.63 41.66 51.15
N LEU A 375 -0.25 40.38 51.21
CA LEU A 375 0.38 39.79 52.38
C LEU A 375 1.75 40.43 52.64
N GLY A 376 2.65 40.49 51.66
CA GLY A 376 3.94 41.16 51.82
C GLY A 376 3.84 42.66 52.17
N ALA A 377 2.76 43.34 51.74
CA ALA A 377 2.47 44.71 52.14
C ALA A 377 1.95 44.83 53.59
N LEU A 378 1.24 43.81 54.10
CA LEU A 378 0.82 43.70 55.50
C LEU A 378 2.00 43.31 56.40
N ASP A 379 2.84 42.35 56.01
CA ASP A 379 4.05 41.97 56.74
C ASP A 379 4.99 43.17 56.90
N GLY A 380 5.22 43.91 55.81
CA GLY A 380 5.95 45.17 55.84
C GLY A 380 5.27 46.28 56.66
N HIS A 381 3.96 46.21 56.90
CA HIS A 381 3.26 47.13 57.81
C HIS A 381 3.41 46.72 59.28
N LEU A 382 3.36 45.41 59.56
CA LEU A 382 3.55 44.84 60.90
C LEU A 382 4.98 45.09 61.39
N GLY A 383 6.01 44.85 60.58
CA GLY A 383 7.39 45.19 60.93
C GLY A 383 7.56 46.68 61.28
N ARG A 384 6.94 47.60 60.53
CA ARG A 384 6.91 49.04 60.86
C ARG A 384 6.07 49.39 62.09
N HIS A 385 5.25 48.48 62.61
CA HIS A 385 4.59 48.62 63.91
C HIS A 385 5.48 48.09 65.03
N ASP A 386 6.16 46.95 64.82
CA ASP A 386 7.12 46.39 65.77
C ASP A 386 8.28 47.38 66.00
N ASP A 387 8.90 47.91 64.93
CA ASP A 387 9.88 49.02 64.97
C ASP A 387 9.40 50.21 65.84
N ARG A 388 8.11 50.55 65.72
CA ARG A 388 7.48 51.68 66.44
C ARG A 388 7.16 51.35 67.89
N PHE A 389 6.85 50.09 68.21
CA PHE A 389 6.64 49.64 69.58
C PHE A 389 7.97 49.55 70.31
N ASP A 390 9.03 49.02 69.71
CA ASP A 390 10.37 48.97 70.33
C ASP A 390 10.95 50.37 70.57
N ALA A 391 10.78 51.30 69.62
CA ALA A 391 11.13 52.71 69.80
C ALA A 391 10.28 53.41 70.89
N LEU A 392 9.02 52.98 71.07
CA LEU A 392 8.13 53.51 72.11
C LEU A 392 8.47 52.93 73.50
N HIS A 393 8.76 51.64 73.61
CA HIS A 393 9.27 51.00 74.83
C HIS A 393 10.58 51.68 75.28
N SER A 394 11.58 51.74 74.38
CA SER A 394 12.87 52.40 74.64
C SER A 394 12.72 53.85 75.14
N ARG A 395 11.73 54.59 74.60
CA ARG A 395 11.40 55.97 75.02
C ARG A 395 10.66 56.04 76.36
N ILE A 396 9.86 55.04 76.69
CA ILE A 396 9.17 54.90 77.97
C ILE A 396 10.18 54.55 79.07
N ASP A 397 11.04 53.57 78.84
CA ASP A 397 12.10 53.16 79.78
C ASP A 397 13.05 54.33 80.06
N SER A 398 13.49 55.03 79.01
CA SER A 398 14.28 56.28 79.14
C SER A 398 13.57 57.36 79.96
N ARG A 399 12.23 57.40 79.94
CA ARG A 399 11.43 58.35 80.74
C ARG A 399 11.21 57.88 82.18
N PHE A 400 11.11 56.58 82.44
CA PHE A 400 11.05 56.04 83.79
C PHE A 400 12.40 56.19 84.50
N ASN A 401 13.51 55.83 83.85
CA ASN A 401 14.85 56.06 84.40
C ASN A 401 15.09 57.54 84.77
N ALA A 402 14.75 58.47 83.88
CA ALA A 402 14.85 59.91 84.14
C ALA A 402 13.79 60.46 85.12
N LEU A 403 12.75 59.69 85.44
CA LEU A 403 11.81 60.00 86.52
C LEU A 403 12.36 59.50 87.87
N ASP A 404 12.90 58.28 87.92
CA ASP A 404 13.49 57.68 89.11
C ASP A 404 14.72 58.45 89.59
N GLU A 405 15.58 58.92 88.67
CA GLU A 405 16.66 59.86 88.98
C GLU A 405 16.13 61.15 89.63
N ARG A 406 15.02 61.70 89.11
CA ARG A 406 14.40 62.92 89.62
C ARG A 406 13.67 62.72 90.95
N VAL A 407 13.07 61.55 91.17
CA VAL A 407 12.47 61.17 92.45
C VAL A 407 13.57 61.01 93.49
N THR A 408 14.61 60.22 93.19
CA THR A 408 15.80 60.05 94.04
C THR A 408 16.43 61.39 94.42
N ALA A 409 16.62 62.30 93.46
CA ALA A 409 17.15 63.65 93.72
C ALA A 409 16.16 64.57 94.48
N THR A 410 14.86 64.28 94.46
CA THR A 410 13.85 64.98 95.25
C THR A 410 13.85 64.46 96.68
N ASP A 411 13.88 63.15 96.88
CA ASP A 411 13.95 62.49 98.19
C ASP A 411 15.22 62.89 98.95
N GLN A 412 16.37 62.96 98.25
CA GLN A 412 17.61 63.53 98.80
C GLN A 412 17.42 64.98 99.26
N ARG A 413 16.81 65.85 98.43
CA ARG A 413 16.56 67.27 98.80
C ARG A 413 15.59 67.41 99.97
N VAL A 414 14.60 66.53 100.07
CA VAL A 414 13.64 66.47 101.19
C VAL A 414 14.37 66.01 102.46
N GLY A 415 15.20 64.96 102.39
CA GLY A 415 16.05 64.50 103.48
C GLY A 415 17.01 65.57 103.98
N ASP A 416 17.79 66.18 103.08
CA ASP A 416 18.67 67.33 103.40
C ASP A 416 17.90 68.48 104.06
N SER A 417 16.63 68.70 103.65
CA SER A 417 15.82 69.79 104.20
C SER A 417 15.14 69.44 105.51
N ALA A 418 14.90 68.16 105.79
CA ALA A 418 14.51 67.67 107.09
C ALA A 418 15.68 67.82 108.08
N VAL A 419 16.88 67.35 107.72
CA VAL A 419 18.10 67.49 108.54
C VAL A 419 18.47 68.97 108.77
N ARG A 420 18.35 69.83 107.75
CA ARG A 420 18.50 71.29 107.93
C ARG A 420 17.36 71.94 108.74
N GLY A 421 16.19 71.32 108.79
CA GLY A 421 15.07 71.74 109.64
C GLY A 421 15.32 71.38 111.10
N GLU A 422 15.63 70.12 111.37
CA GLU A 422 16.03 69.58 112.68
C GLU A 422 17.23 70.36 113.25
N GLY A 423 18.28 70.59 112.45
CA GLY A 423 19.42 71.42 112.86
C GLY A 423 19.08 72.90 113.14
N ARG A 424 17.97 73.43 112.59
CA ARG A 424 17.44 74.75 112.93
C ARG A 424 16.60 74.71 114.20
N PHE A 425 15.76 73.69 114.40
CA PHE A 425 14.99 73.51 115.63
C PHE A 425 15.93 73.30 116.82
N ASN A 426 16.86 72.35 116.75
CA ASN A 426 17.88 72.16 117.78
C ASN A 426 18.65 73.46 118.10
N LYS A 427 18.89 74.33 117.10
CA LYS A 427 19.55 75.62 117.34
C LYS A 427 18.63 76.67 117.97
N LEU A 428 17.33 76.66 117.65
CA LEU A 428 16.31 77.48 118.30
C LEU A 428 16.08 77.03 119.75
N ASP A 429 16.05 75.73 120.01
CA ASP A 429 15.94 75.16 121.36
C ASP A 429 17.15 75.62 122.21
N SER A 430 18.38 75.45 121.71
CA SER A 430 19.59 76.02 122.36
C SER A 430 19.69 77.55 122.33
N GLN A 431 18.75 78.26 121.71
CA GLN A 431 18.58 79.71 121.88
C GLN A 431 17.50 80.04 122.91
N MET A 432 16.48 79.19 123.06
CA MET A 432 15.46 79.25 124.10
C MET A 432 16.08 78.96 125.47
N ASP A 433 16.84 77.87 125.61
CA ASP A 433 17.60 77.53 126.82
C ASP A 433 18.44 78.73 127.29
N ALA A 434 19.15 79.38 126.35
CA ALA A 434 20.01 80.54 126.62
C ALA A 434 19.25 81.87 126.78
N ILE A 435 17.94 81.91 126.52
CA ILE A 435 17.05 83.02 126.88
C ILE A 435 16.48 82.79 128.27
N ASP A 436 16.07 81.56 128.60
CA ASP A 436 15.49 81.18 129.90
C ASP A 436 16.53 81.25 131.03
N GLU A 437 17.78 80.82 130.78
CA GLU A 437 18.92 81.05 131.68
C GLU A 437 19.13 82.56 131.93
N ARG A 438 19.12 83.38 130.87
CA ARG A 438 19.30 84.85 130.96
C ARG A 438 18.11 85.58 131.58
N LEU A 439 16.90 85.02 131.53
CA LEU A 439 15.75 85.51 132.27
C LEU A 439 15.91 85.21 133.76
N THR A 440 16.42 84.02 134.10
CA THR A 440 16.74 83.63 135.48
C THR A 440 17.84 84.55 136.07
N GLU A 441 18.95 84.76 135.36
CA GLU A 441 19.99 85.75 135.71
C GLU A 441 19.40 87.16 135.91
N ALA A 442 18.44 87.56 135.07
CA ALA A 442 17.80 88.86 135.15
C ALA A 442 16.87 88.99 136.35
N GLU A 443 16.12 87.94 136.72
CA GLU A 443 15.28 87.89 137.92
C GLU A 443 16.12 87.93 139.20
N GLU A 444 17.26 87.23 139.25
CA GLU A 444 18.21 87.34 140.37
C GLU A 444 18.82 88.75 140.47
N HIS A 445 19.29 89.33 139.37
CA HIS A 445 19.88 90.68 139.37
C HIS A 445 18.83 91.78 139.67
N ILE A 446 17.56 91.58 139.28
CA ILE A 446 16.46 92.48 139.66
C ILE A 446 16.18 92.35 141.16
N SER A 447 16.16 91.13 141.72
CA SER A 447 15.99 90.90 143.16
C SER A 447 17.10 91.57 143.98
N SER A 448 18.37 91.34 143.59
CA SER A 448 19.53 91.99 144.23
C SER A 448 19.50 93.51 144.13
N ARG A 449 18.90 94.08 143.07
CA ARG A 449 18.65 95.52 142.97
C ARG A 449 17.55 96.01 143.91
N PHE A 450 16.50 95.23 144.16
CA PHE A 450 15.51 95.55 145.19
C PHE A 450 16.12 95.49 146.59
N ASP A 451 16.90 94.44 146.93
CA ASP A 451 17.66 94.37 148.20
C ASP A 451 18.53 95.63 148.40
N THR A 452 19.21 96.08 147.34
CA THR A 452 20.05 97.29 147.34
C THR A 452 19.23 98.59 147.49
N ILE A 453 17.97 98.61 147.07
CA ILE A 453 17.06 99.75 147.24
C ILE A 453 16.51 99.78 148.67
N ASP A 454 16.13 98.63 149.25
CA ASP A 454 15.62 98.55 150.62
C ASP A 454 16.71 98.94 151.64
N ASN A 455 17.94 98.44 151.47
CA ASN A 455 19.10 98.89 152.26
C ASN A 455 19.36 100.42 152.14
N ARG A 456 18.94 101.06 151.03
CA ARG A 456 19.02 102.52 150.87
C ARG A 456 17.83 103.27 151.49
N PHE A 457 16.69 102.63 151.68
CA PHE A 457 15.57 103.17 152.46
C PHE A 457 15.86 103.12 153.97
N ASP A 458 16.42 102.02 154.48
CA ASP A 458 16.95 101.95 155.86
C ASP A 458 18.02 103.04 156.10
N GLY A 459 18.91 103.24 155.13
CA GLY A 459 19.91 104.32 155.10
C GLY A 459 19.33 105.74 154.95
N LEU A 460 18.04 105.88 154.62
CA LEU A 460 17.30 107.15 154.59
C LEU A 460 16.58 107.39 155.91
N ASP A 461 15.85 106.40 156.44
CA ASP A 461 15.15 106.51 157.72
C ASP A 461 16.11 106.83 158.88
N THR A 462 17.28 106.20 158.91
CA THR A 462 18.34 106.53 159.88
C THR A 462 18.83 107.99 159.75
N ARG A 463 18.86 108.56 158.54
CA ARG A 463 19.24 109.96 158.31
C ARG A 463 18.12 110.95 158.62
N VAL A 464 16.85 110.56 158.42
CA VAL A 464 15.67 111.37 158.80
C VAL A 464 15.55 111.45 160.32
N ASN A 465 15.72 110.34 161.03
CA ASN A 465 15.79 110.32 162.50
C ASN A 465 16.98 111.17 163.02
N GLY A 466 18.11 111.17 162.30
CA GLY A 466 19.25 112.06 162.59
C GLY A 466 19.03 113.55 162.29
N LEU A 467 17.99 113.91 161.52
CA LEU A 467 17.57 115.31 161.31
C LEU A 467 16.57 115.78 162.37
N ALA A 468 15.69 114.90 162.86
CA ALA A 468 14.77 115.21 163.96
C ALA A 468 15.55 115.66 165.22
N THR A 469 16.50 114.85 165.68
CA THR A 469 17.32 115.16 166.88
C THR A 469 18.15 116.44 166.73
N ARG A 470 18.64 116.75 165.52
CA ARG A 470 19.38 117.99 165.25
C ARG A 470 18.48 119.23 165.19
N THR A 471 17.19 119.06 164.88
CA THR A 471 16.20 120.14 164.90
C THR A 471 15.82 120.52 166.33
N GLU A 472 15.71 119.54 167.22
CA GLU A 472 15.46 119.74 168.66
C GLU A 472 16.63 120.51 169.33
N GLN A 473 17.87 120.20 168.96
CA GLN A 473 19.07 120.95 169.39
C GLN A 473 19.14 122.40 168.88
N ALA A 474 18.40 122.75 167.81
CA ALA A 474 18.37 124.13 167.31
C ALA A 474 17.44 125.03 168.14
N GLY A 475 16.43 124.46 168.82
CA GLY A 475 15.51 125.21 169.68
C GLY A 475 16.21 125.82 170.89
N THR A 476 16.94 125.00 171.66
CA THR A 476 17.69 125.43 172.85
C THR A 476 18.77 126.46 172.52
N HIS A 477 19.28 126.45 171.29
CA HIS A 477 20.32 127.38 170.85
C HIS A 477 19.80 128.80 170.55
N LEU A 478 18.47 128.98 170.39
CA LEU A 478 17.83 130.28 170.23
C LEU A 478 17.51 130.94 171.58
N GLU A 479 17.10 130.18 172.59
CA GLU A 479 16.87 130.69 173.96
C GLU A 479 18.15 131.33 174.52
N ALA A 480 19.31 130.71 174.27
CA ALA A 480 20.63 131.23 174.67
C ALA A 480 21.11 132.48 173.88
N VAL A 481 20.38 132.93 172.87
CA VAL A 481 20.63 134.21 172.18
C VAL A 481 19.89 135.36 172.85
N ASP A 482 18.71 135.11 173.41
CA ASP A 482 17.83 136.13 174.00
C ASP A 482 18.45 136.75 175.26
N GLU A 483 18.94 135.92 176.19
CA GLU A 483 19.67 136.36 177.40
C GLU A 483 20.88 137.25 177.09
N ARG A 484 21.55 137.02 175.96
CA ARG A 484 22.74 137.78 175.55
C ARG A 484 22.41 139.19 175.07
N ILE A 485 21.18 139.45 174.62
CA ILE A 485 20.76 140.80 174.20
C ILE A 485 20.54 141.69 175.43
N GLU A 486 19.95 141.14 176.50
CA GLU A 486 19.72 141.90 177.75
C GLU A 486 21.02 142.31 178.45
N ALA A 487 22.11 141.55 178.27
CA ALA A 487 23.42 141.88 178.82
C ALA A 487 24.04 143.15 178.23
N VAL A 488 23.86 143.41 176.92
CA VAL A 488 24.52 144.50 176.19
C VAL A 488 24.05 145.88 176.65
N SER A 489 22.77 146.03 177.01
CA SER A 489 22.19 147.31 177.43
C SER A 489 22.87 147.94 178.65
N ARG A 490 23.53 147.15 179.51
CA ARG A 490 24.16 147.66 180.75
C ARG A 490 25.59 148.19 180.56
N SER A 491 26.18 148.03 179.37
CA SER A 491 27.58 148.40 179.09
C SER A 491 27.76 149.70 178.31
N VAL A 492 26.69 150.49 178.15
CA VAL A 492 26.69 151.73 177.35
C VAL A 492 26.60 153.00 178.22
N ASP A 493 26.11 152.90 179.46
CA ASP A 493 25.80 154.08 180.28
C ASP A 493 27.01 154.81 180.89
N GLU A 494 28.18 154.17 181.06
CA GLU A 494 29.29 154.75 181.82
C GLU A 494 30.66 154.76 181.09
N LEU A 495 31.26 155.97 181.11
CA LEU A 495 32.64 156.35 180.77
C LEU A 495 33.00 156.54 179.28
N PRO A 496 33.93 157.47 178.93
CA PRO A 496 34.88 158.14 179.84
C PRO A 496 34.90 159.69 179.82
N ALA A 497 35.28 160.28 180.96
CA ALA A 497 35.76 161.66 181.05
C ALA A 497 36.77 161.87 182.20
N ALA A 498 37.82 161.04 182.32
CA ALA A 498 38.93 161.26 183.26
C ALA A 498 40.25 160.55 182.86
N LEU A 499 41.13 161.28 182.15
CA LEU A 499 42.56 161.00 181.97
C LEU A 499 43.30 162.28 182.37
N ALA A 500 44.13 162.23 183.43
CA ALA A 500 44.92 163.38 183.88
C ALA A 500 46.28 162.92 184.41
N LEU A 501 47.36 163.57 183.96
CA LEU A 501 48.76 163.20 184.23
C LEU A 501 49.45 164.14 185.26
N PRO A 502 50.58 163.75 185.91
CA PRO A 502 51.02 164.28 187.20
C PRO A 502 52.30 165.17 187.22
N GLU A 503 52.50 165.90 188.32
CA GLU A 503 53.83 166.21 188.89
C GLU A 503 54.87 166.98 188.03
N LYS A 504 54.54 168.21 187.62
CA LYS A 504 55.15 169.43 188.19
C LYS A 504 56.66 169.77 188.09
N VAL A 505 56.98 170.90 187.42
CA VAL A 505 58.04 171.95 187.68
C VAL A 505 57.77 173.15 186.73
N ASP A 506 57.86 174.45 187.01
CA ASP A 506 58.57 175.28 188.02
C ASP A 506 57.54 176.03 188.88
N GLU A 507 57.44 175.94 190.21
CA GLU A 507 58.19 175.13 191.18
C GLU A 507 57.20 174.51 192.21
N LEU A 508 55.98 174.10 191.82
CA LEU A 508 55.79 172.91 190.99
C LEU A 508 54.26 172.75 190.71
N ILE A 509 53.56 172.88 189.55
CA ILE A 509 53.71 173.34 188.15
C ILE A 509 53.73 172.30 186.97
N ARG A 510 54.66 172.26 185.99
CA ARG A 510 54.54 171.46 184.73
C ARG A 510 54.89 169.95 184.76
N SER A 511 56.17 169.57 184.62
CA SER A 511 56.55 168.32 183.96
C SER A 511 56.67 167.14 184.93
N HIS A 512 55.82 166.11 184.87
CA HIS A 512 55.29 165.48 183.65
C HIS A 512 53.75 165.37 183.58
N THR A 513 53.04 166.50 183.69
CA THR A 513 51.56 166.57 183.60
C THR A 513 51.00 166.54 182.16
N GLY A 514 49.68 166.36 182.04
CA GLY A 514 48.87 166.61 180.82
C GLY A 514 48.77 165.45 179.82
N GLU A 515 47.64 165.37 179.10
CA GLU A 515 47.26 164.39 178.05
C GLU A 515 46.69 163.01 178.53
N GLN A 516 45.51 162.51 178.10
CA GLN A 516 44.45 163.07 177.23
C GLN A 516 43.01 162.80 177.74
N ALA A 517 42.52 163.59 178.71
CA ALA A 517 41.10 163.97 178.76
C ALA A 517 40.90 165.49 178.61
N GLU A 518 41.71 166.11 177.75
CA GLU A 518 41.49 167.48 177.26
C GLU A 518 41.13 167.49 175.75
N ARG A 519 40.48 166.43 175.26
CA ARG A 519 39.97 166.35 173.86
C ARG A 519 38.50 165.98 173.73
N LEU A 520 37.71 166.17 174.79
CA LEU A 520 36.25 166.30 174.72
C LEU A 520 35.76 167.77 174.83
N ALA A 521 36.67 168.75 174.91
CA ALA A 521 36.33 170.17 175.06
C ALA A 521 36.74 171.06 173.86
N THR A 522 37.78 170.71 173.10
CA THR A 522 38.28 171.53 171.97
C THR A 522 37.74 171.11 170.60
N ALA A 523 37.28 169.86 170.45
CA ALA A 523 36.70 169.38 169.18
C ALA A 523 35.29 169.97 168.90
N ALA A 524 34.73 170.76 169.82
CA ALA A 524 33.54 171.57 169.57
C ALA A 524 33.85 172.86 168.78
N ASP A 525 35.06 173.42 168.88
CA ASP A 525 35.55 174.47 167.96
C ASP A 525 35.91 173.90 166.58
N ALA A 526 36.13 172.58 166.46
CA ALA A 526 36.29 171.90 165.17
C ALA A 526 34.99 171.84 164.32
N LEU A 527 33.86 172.38 164.82
CA LEU A 527 32.71 172.75 164.00
C LEU A 527 32.92 174.04 163.18
N GLY A 528 34.05 174.75 163.35
CA GLY A 528 34.32 176.02 162.68
C GLY A 528 34.80 175.93 161.23
N ASP A 529 35.78 175.07 160.93
CA ASP A 529 36.64 175.26 159.74
C ASP A 529 36.51 174.24 158.60
N LEU A 530 36.36 172.93 158.85
CA LEU A 530 36.31 171.97 157.73
C LEU A 530 34.98 171.96 156.94
N VAL A 531 34.04 172.84 157.28
CA VAL A 531 32.87 173.20 156.46
C VAL A 531 33.21 174.28 155.41
N ARG A 532 34.46 174.79 155.34
CA ARG A 532 34.90 175.79 154.34
C ARG A 532 35.79 175.31 153.20
N ALA A 533 36.25 174.05 153.18
CA ALA A 533 37.23 173.56 152.20
C ALA A 533 36.77 172.29 151.42
N ARG A 534 35.60 172.44 150.75
CA ARG A 534 35.24 172.06 149.36
C ARG A 534 36.30 171.41 148.45
N PRO A 535 35.92 170.85 147.27
CA PRO A 535 34.58 170.51 146.71
C PRO A 535 34.53 169.04 146.19
N ASP A 536 33.68 168.57 145.27
CA ASP A 536 32.21 168.52 145.11
C ASP A 536 31.97 167.17 144.36
N ARG A 537 31.00 166.30 144.68
CA ARG A 537 29.56 166.38 144.37
C ARG A 537 29.14 166.42 142.88
N ASP A 538 29.78 165.61 142.01
CA ASP A 538 29.21 165.25 140.68
C ASP A 538 29.38 163.76 140.27
N GLU A 539 30.43 163.05 140.70
CA GLU A 539 30.78 161.66 140.24
C GLU A 539 29.72 160.56 140.49
N LEU A 540 28.64 160.82 141.24
CA LEU A 540 27.55 159.88 141.47
C LEU A 540 26.56 159.73 140.29
N VAL A 541 26.88 160.33 139.13
CA VAL A 541 26.11 160.22 137.88
C VAL A 541 26.77 159.26 136.87
N GLU A 542 28.10 159.07 136.94
CA GLU A 542 28.85 158.29 135.95
C GLU A 542 28.67 156.76 136.11
N THR A 543 28.25 156.33 137.31
CA THR A 543 28.01 154.93 137.70
C THR A 543 26.82 154.23 136.98
N VAL A 544 26.37 154.77 135.84
CA VAL A 544 25.23 154.28 135.05
C VAL A 544 25.60 153.97 133.60
N THR A 545 26.75 154.46 133.09
CA THR A 545 27.03 154.44 131.63
C THR A 545 27.93 153.28 131.17
N GLU A 546 29.02 152.96 131.88
CA GLU A 546 30.04 151.99 131.41
C GLU A 546 29.66 150.49 131.51
N ILE A 547 28.38 150.19 131.77
CA ILE A 547 27.87 148.81 131.87
C ILE A 547 27.72 148.12 130.49
N VAL A 548 27.83 148.86 129.38
CA VAL A 548 27.27 148.43 128.07
C VAL A 548 28.27 147.76 127.10
N GLU A 549 29.55 148.12 127.07
CA GLU A 549 30.45 147.66 125.99
C GLU A 549 31.02 146.22 126.08
N PRO A 550 31.41 145.66 127.25
CA PRO A 550 32.17 144.40 127.31
C PRO A 550 31.48 143.15 126.74
N ALA A 551 30.15 143.18 126.57
CA ALA A 551 29.36 142.02 126.17
C ALA A 551 29.55 141.55 124.72
N THR A 552 30.23 142.34 123.87
CA THR A 552 30.28 142.11 122.41
C THR A 552 31.49 141.28 121.92
N HIS A 553 32.52 141.07 122.75
CA HIS A 553 33.82 140.55 122.28
C HIS A 553 34.03 139.02 122.38
N ASP A 554 33.40 138.29 123.32
CA ASP A 554 33.69 136.84 123.49
C ASP A 554 33.00 135.95 122.44
N LEU A 555 31.82 136.37 121.94
CA LEU A 555 31.01 135.57 121.00
C LEU A 555 31.71 135.34 119.64
N THR A 556 32.39 136.34 119.10
CA THR A 556 33.11 136.24 117.82
C THR A 556 34.31 135.30 117.89
N LYS A 557 34.91 135.12 119.07
CA LYS A 557 36.16 134.37 119.22
C LYS A 557 35.98 132.85 119.24
N ARG A 558 34.78 132.37 119.61
CA ARG A 558 34.48 130.92 119.72
C ARG A 558 33.98 130.29 118.42
N LEU A 559 33.44 131.06 117.48
CA LEU A 559 32.95 130.53 116.19
C LEU A 559 34.09 130.15 115.23
N GLY A 560 35.17 130.95 115.16
CA GLY A 560 36.27 130.68 114.22
C GLY A 560 37.06 129.40 114.51
N ALA A 561 37.11 128.95 115.77
CA ALA A 561 37.99 127.85 116.20
C ALA A 561 37.50 126.44 115.83
N LEU A 562 36.25 126.28 115.38
CA LEU A 562 35.69 124.96 115.03
C LEU A 562 35.53 124.77 113.52
N GLU A 563 35.38 125.86 112.75
CA GLU A 563 35.29 125.82 111.29
C GLU A 563 36.61 125.33 110.65
N GLU A 564 37.78 125.69 111.20
CA GLU A 564 39.07 125.11 110.81
C GLU A 564 39.14 123.59 111.00
N THR A 565 38.43 123.04 112.00
CA THR A 565 38.41 121.58 112.24
C THR A 565 37.54 120.81 111.24
N MET A 566 36.65 121.47 110.50
CA MET A 566 35.85 120.83 109.44
C MET A 566 36.64 120.64 108.13
N LEU A 567 37.62 121.50 107.84
CA LEU A 567 38.42 121.41 106.61
C LEU A 567 39.43 120.25 106.64
N ALA A 568 40.11 120.04 107.77
CA ALA A 568 41.24 119.11 107.86
C ALA A 568 40.91 117.63 107.62
N LEU A 569 39.67 117.18 107.87
CA LEU A 569 39.27 115.77 107.65
C LEU A 569 38.56 115.55 106.30
N ALA A 570 38.03 116.60 105.67
CA ALA A 570 37.65 116.55 104.25
C ALA A 570 38.89 116.31 103.35
N GLU A 571 40.07 116.77 103.79
CA GLU A 571 41.37 116.54 103.16
C GLU A 571 42.07 115.24 103.64
N ALA A 572 41.32 114.27 104.18
CA ALA A 572 41.82 112.92 104.52
C ALA A 572 41.66 111.86 103.39
N LEU A 573 41.33 112.33 102.18
CA LEU A 573 41.72 111.80 100.86
C LEU A 573 41.40 110.33 100.48
N LEU A 574 40.51 110.22 99.49
CA LEU A 574 40.63 109.36 98.30
C LEU A 574 41.26 107.96 98.46
N ARG A 575 40.46 106.96 98.85
CA ARG A 575 40.77 105.55 98.58
C ARG A 575 39.50 104.75 98.23
N PRO A 576 39.38 104.16 97.03
CA PRO A 576 38.10 103.61 96.56
C PRO A 576 37.94 102.08 96.70
N ALA A 577 36.65 101.70 96.75
CA ALA A 577 36.04 100.45 96.26
C ALA A 577 36.03 99.17 97.13
N ARG A 578 34.90 98.44 96.95
CA ARG A 578 34.58 97.06 97.35
C ARG A 578 34.30 96.82 98.86
N THR A 579 33.37 95.95 99.27
CA THR A 579 32.34 95.11 98.57
C THR A 579 31.37 94.53 99.62
N LYS A 580 30.29 93.87 99.17
CA LYS A 580 29.41 92.94 99.92
C LYS A 580 28.39 93.60 100.85
N ASP A 581 27.19 93.03 101.03
CA ASP A 581 26.48 91.97 100.28
C ASP A 581 24.99 92.35 100.19
#